data_AF-I1BUC0-F1
#
_entry.id   AF-I1BUC0-F1
#
_cell.length_a   1.000
_cell.length_b   1.000
_cell.length_c   1.000
_cell.angle_alpha   90.00
_cell.angle_beta   90.00
_cell.angle_gamma   90.00
#
_symmetry.space_group_name_H-M   'P 1'
#
loop_
_entity.id
_entity.type
_entity.pdbx_description
1 polymer ?
#
loop_
_entity_poly.entity_id
_entity_poly.type
_entity_poly.pdbx_seq_one_letter_code
_entity_poly.pdbx_strand_id
1 'polypeptide(L)'
;MSPLEMIPSLNCLLYADDVVLIAESSNMVDLLQKCEIHSLQMGYKWNPSKCVVLDNSTDPCTYTLYDQPLPRETTFAYLGVPFKPGGYLDSEELIQRNTHKALATMNMLSSIGVNPSGFSKLLCTRFYAHIVRPQLEYGLAINRFTVHQLHALEEAQNSCIRKIYGARGKASTKVMLHMSKLPLMSERVSILQAQFLLRSLYLPEDALLHRLLPYVQYTKGHQWYLLSRTPLWKMALSTTDELDTRSFKAAKRQFLQQNLEIRQQRRTSKQLSHCRRSISIDPILWLPMSKSERSRCIRWRLGWLPGGKPRPCPKHPMQQLSKNHAINCLDMHRRLFMPETVQDPLSFLLNMLPLRPSIPPSSALTWYQRWPIICSILHELDQLHHDKLIPARYPHGQKLLTWLSQFL
;
A
#
# COMPACT_ATOMS: atom_id res chain seq x y z
N MET A 1 10.53 -40.63 10.41
CA MET A 1 11.79 -40.00 9.99
C MET A 1 11.98 -38.74 10.80
N SER A 2 13.17 -38.54 11.37
CA SER A 2 13.52 -37.26 11.94
C SER A 2 13.53 -36.19 10.81
N PRO A 3 13.24 -34.92 11.09
CA PRO A 3 13.27 -33.91 10.02
C PRO A 3 14.67 -33.73 9.38
N LEU A 4 15.75 -34.11 10.08
CA LEU A 4 17.11 -34.17 9.53
C LEU A 4 17.29 -35.31 8.51
N GLU A 5 16.57 -36.41 8.64
CA GLU A 5 16.49 -37.47 7.62
C GLU A 5 15.57 -37.06 6.45
N MET A 6 14.61 -36.16 6.70
CA MET A 6 13.62 -35.70 5.72
C MET A 6 14.17 -34.67 4.73
N ILE A 7 15.10 -33.81 5.14
CA ILE A 7 15.66 -32.76 4.26
C ILE A 7 16.43 -33.35 3.06
N PRO A 8 17.33 -34.35 3.23
CA PRO A 8 18.04 -34.97 2.11
C PRO A 8 17.15 -35.81 1.19
N SER A 9 15.90 -36.10 1.58
CA SER A 9 14.94 -36.88 0.80
C SER A 9 13.86 -36.02 0.11
N LEU A 10 13.90 -34.69 0.31
CA LEU A 10 12.95 -33.79 -0.33
C LEU A 10 13.37 -33.49 -1.77
N ASN A 11 12.88 -34.33 -2.68
CA ASN A 11 13.29 -34.28 -4.08
C ASN A 11 12.25 -33.67 -5.01
N CYS A 12 11.06 -33.33 -4.48
CA CYS A 12 10.02 -32.69 -5.27
C CYS A 12 9.10 -31.78 -4.45
N LEU A 13 8.54 -30.77 -5.12
CA LEU A 13 7.41 -29.96 -4.67
C LEU A 13 6.33 -30.04 -5.75
N LEU A 14 5.09 -30.28 -5.33
CA LEU A 14 3.96 -30.50 -6.23
C LEU A 14 2.85 -29.49 -5.95
N TYR A 15 2.32 -28.86 -6.99
CA TYR A 15 1.11 -28.04 -6.92
C TYR A 15 0.32 -28.17 -8.22
N ALA A 16 -0.76 -28.96 -8.21
CA ALA A 16 -1.48 -29.32 -9.43
C ALA A 16 -0.51 -29.88 -10.50
N ASP A 17 -0.45 -29.27 -11.69
CA ASP A 17 0.47 -29.61 -12.78
C ASP A 17 1.86 -28.96 -12.64
N ASP A 18 2.03 -27.97 -11.76
CA ASP A 18 3.31 -27.34 -11.49
C ASP A 18 4.15 -28.22 -10.56
N VAL A 19 5.21 -28.82 -11.11
CA VAL A 19 6.15 -29.69 -10.39
C VAL A 19 7.55 -29.11 -10.39
N VAL A 20 8.20 -29.12 -9.23
CA VAL A 20 9.62 -28.81 -9.08
C VAL A 20 10.34 -30.05 -8.62
N LEU A 21 11.43 -30.41 -9.31
CA LEU A 21 12.37 -31.44 -8.87
C LEU A 21 13.61 -30.77 -8.27
N ILE A 22 14.12 -31.34 -7.17
CA ILE A 22 15.28 -30.82 -6.43
C ILE A 22 16.23 -32.00 -6.24
N ALA A 23 17.43 -31.89 -6.79
CA ALA A 23 18.44 -32.93 -6.67
C ALA A 23 19.84 -32.42 -6.99
N GLU A 24 20.85 -33.18 -6.56
CA GLU A 24 22.18 -33.08 -7.15
C GLU A 24 22.16 -33.55 -8.61
N SER A 25 23.09 -33.05 -9.43
CA SER A 25 23.13 -33.33 -10.87
C SER A 25 23.19 -34.82 -11.20
N SER A 26 23.87 -35.61 -10.37
CA SER A 26 23.98 -37.07 -10.48
C SER A 26 22.63 -37.80 -10.37
N ASN A 27 21.69 -37.24 -9.60
CA ASN A 27 20.40 -37.86 -9.29
C ASN A 27 19.24 -37.31 -10.13
N MET A 28 19.43 -36.17 -10.80
CA MET A 28 18.36 -35.52 -11.57
C MET A 28 17.86 -36.38 -12.75
N VAL A 29 18.77 -37.12 -13.41
CA VAL A 29 18.42 -38.01 -14.54
C VAL A 29 17.43 -39.10 -14.09
N ASP A 30 17.70 -39.76 -12.96
CA ASP A 30 16.82 -40.79 -12.38
C ASP A 30 15.45 -40.22 -12.00
N LEU A 31 15.40 -39.00 -11.44
CA LEU A 31 14.13 -38.36 -11.11
C LEU A 31 13.30 -38.01 -12.35
N LEU A 32 13.92 -37.50 -13.41
CA LEU A 32 13.24 -37.22 -14.68
C LEU A 32 12.68 -38.50 -15.29
N GLN A 33 13.46 -39.60 -15.27
CA GLN A 33 12.99 -40.90 -15.75
C GLN A 33 11.79 -41.41 -14.95
N LYS A 34 11.79 -41.24 -13.61
CA LYS A 34 10.63 -41.57 -12.77
C LYS A 34 9.41 -40.73 -13.11
N CYS A 35 9.58 -39.42 -13.36
CA CYS A 35 8.49 -38.54 -13.79
C CYS A 35 7.91 -38.95 -15.15
N GLU A 36 8.76 -39.37 -16.08
CA GLU A 36 8.37 -39.88 -17.39
C GLU A 36 7.56 -41.17 -17.27
N ILE A 37 8.09 -42.19 -16.59
CA ILE A 37 7.41 -43.47 -16.35
C ILE A 37 6.05 -43.23 -15.68
N HIS A 38 6.02 -42.42 -14.62
CA HIS A 38 4.79 -42.12 -13.90
C HIS A 38 3.75 -41.45 -14.81
N SER A 39 4.14 -40.45 -15.59
CA SER A 39 3.21 -39.75 -16.49
C SER A 39 2.57 -40.69 -17.52
N LEU A 40 3.38 -41.58 -18.13
CA LEU A 40 2.92 -42.56 -19.10
C LEU A 40 1.96 -43.58 -18.46
N GLN A 41 2.26 -44.05 -17.26
CA GLN A 41 1.39 -44.95 -16.49
C GLN A 41 0.04 -44.31 -16.15
N MET A 42 0.05 -43.01 -15.84
CA MET A 42 -1.15 -42.25 -15.47
C MET A 42 -1.91 -41.67 -16.67
N GLY A 43 -1.43 -41.89 -17.90
CA GLY A 43 -2.09 -41.46 -19.13
C GLY A 43 -1.99 -39.96 -19.43
N TYR A 44 -0.96 -39.27 -18.94
CA TYR A 44 -0.68 -37.87 -19.29
C TYR A 44 0.79 -37.68 -19.72
N LYS A 45 1.11 -36.51 -20.27
CA LYS A 45 2.50 -36.14 -20.58
C LYS A 45 2.81 -34.75 -20.03
N TRP A 46 4.00 -34.60 -19.48
CA TRP A 46 4.59 -33.29 -19.23
C TRP A 46 4.84 -32.57 -20.56
N ASN A 47 4.88 -31.24 -20.54
CA ASN A 47 5.24 -30.46 -21.71
C ASN A 47 6.70 -29.98 -21.58
N PRO A 48 7.69 -30.63 -22.23
CA PRO A 48 9.10 -30.25 -22.11
C PRO A 48 9.37 -28.80 -22.47
N SER A 49 8.59 -28.19 -23.37
CA SER A 49 8.77 -26.79 -23.78
C SER A 49 8.40 -25.77 -22.69
N LYS A 50 7.71 -26.21 -21.62
CA LYS A 50 7.38 -25.39 -20.44
C LYS A 50 8.25 -25.73 -19.22
N CYS A 51 9.01 -26.83 -19.30
CA CYS A 51 9.92 -27.26 -18.26
C CYS A 51 11.26 -26.52 -18.41
N VAL A 52 11.90 -26.22 -17.28
CA VAL A 52 13.13 -25.42 -17.24
C VAL A 52 14.08 -25.98 -16.20
N VAL A 53 15.37 -25.98 -16.53
CA VAL A 53 16.45 -26.32 -15.61
C VAL A 53 17.06 -25.04 -15.05
N LEU A 54 17.03 -24.90 -13.72
CA LEU A 54 17.70 -23.82 -12.98
C LEU A 54 19.00 -24.35 -12.35
N ASP A 55 20.09 -24.31 -13.13
CA ASP A 55 21.42 -24.74 -12.70
C ASP A 55 22.43 -23.59 -12.82
N ASN A 56 23.36 -23.45 -11.87
CA ASN A 56 24.48 -22.49 -11.91
C ASN A 56 25.83 -23.15 -12.21
N SER A 57 25.86 -24.46 -12.46
CA SER A 57 27.09 -25.20 -12.76
C SER A 57 27.82 -24.61 -13.98
N THR A 58 29.15 -24.66 -13.91
CA THR A 58 30.06 -24.21 -14.97
C THR A 58 30.11 -25.20 -16.14
N ASP A 59 29.86 -26.48 -15.89
CA ASP A 59 29.76 -27.55 -16.89
C ASP A 59 28.41 -28.27 -16.74
N PRO A 60 27.34 -27.73 -17.35
CA PRO A 60 25.97 -28.20 -17.13
C PRO A 60 25.66 -29.48 -17.93
N CYS A 61 25.13 -30.49 -17.25
CA CYS A 61 24.52 -31.63 -17.94
C CYS A 61 23.29 -31.19 -18.74
N THR A 62 23.14 -31.70 -19.97
CA THR A 62 21.89 -31.54 -20.73
C THR A 62 20.90 -32.59 -20.24
N TYR A 63 19.81 -32.14 -19.61
CA TYR A 63 18.74 -33.02 -19.16
C TYR A 63 17.67 -33.16 -20.24
N THR A 64 17.07 -34.34 -20.32
CA THR A 64 15.99 -34.64 -21.27
C THR A 64 14.73 -35.13 -20.56
N LEU A 65 13.58 -34.93 -21.20
CA LEU A 65 12.30 -35.52 -20.81
C LEU A 65 11.58 -35.98 -22.08
N TYR A 66 11.27 -37.28 -22.20
CA TYR A 66 10.83 -37.91 -23.44
C TYR A 66 11.80 -37.66 -24.62
N ASP A 67 13.10 -37.81 -24.36
CA ASP A 67 14.18 -37.52 -25.32
C ASP A 67 14.24 -36.07 -25.82
N GLN A 68 13.46 -35.15 -25.24
CA GLN A 68 13.50 -33.72 -25.57
C GLN A 68 14.40 -32.98 -24.58
N PRO A 69 15.39 -32.20 -25.04
CA PRO A 69 16.26 -31.45 -24.15
C PRO A 69 15.47 -30.34 -23.44
N LEU A 70 15.72 -30.21 -22.14
CA LEU A 70 15.12 -29.16 -21.32
C LEU A 70 15.96 -27.88 -21.41
N PRO A 71 15.35 -26.71 -21.70
CA PRO A 71 16.08 -25.45 -21.73
C PRO A 71 16.59 -25.08 -20.34
N ARG A 72 17.78 -24.48 -20.31
CA ARG A 72 18.36 -23.88 -19.10
C ARG A 72 18.00 -22.40 -19.06
N GLU A 73 17.56 -21.94 -17.90
CA GLU A 73 17.29 -20.53 -17.67
C GLU A 73 18.02 -20.01 -16.43
N THR A 74 18.15 -18.69 -16.37
CA THR A 74 18.72 -17.99 -15.21
C THR A 74 17.66 -17.55 -14.20
N THR A 75 16.39 -17.63 -14.56
CA THR A 75 15.25 -17.32 -13.69
C THR A 75 14.01 -18.09 -14.14
N PHE A 76 13.23 -18.61 -13.21
CA PHE A 76 11.96 -19.28 -13.50
C PHE A 76 10.93 -18.98 -12.41
N ALA A 77 9.68 -18.72 -12.81
CA ALA A 77 8.62 -18.48 -11.85
C ALA A 77 7.85 -19.75 -11.50
N TYR A 78 7.99 -20.19 -10.26
CA TYR A 78 7.16 -21.24 -9.68
C TYR A 78 6.05 -20.60 -8.84
N LEU A 79 4.80 -20.93 -9.14
CA LEU A 79 3.61 -20.32 -8.54
C LEU A 79 3.67 -18.78 -8.59
N GLY A 80 4.17 -18.22 -9.69
CA GLY A 80 4.29 -16.77 -9.90
C GLY A 80 5.40 -16.07 -9.09
N VAL A 81 6.22 -16.79 -8.33
CA VAL A 81 7.41 -16.24 -7.63
C VAL A 81 8.67 -16.65 -8.40
N PRO A 82 9.49 -15.70 -8.86
CA PRO A 82 10.68 -16.02 -9.64
C PRO A 82 11.85 -16.48 -8.74
N PHE A 83 12.55 -17.51 -9.19
CA PHE A 83 13.70 -18.12 -8.56
C PHE A 83 14.90 -18.11 -9.51
N LYS A 84 16.09 -17.88 -8.96
CA LYS A 84 17.39 -18.03 -9.61
C LYS A 84 17.98 -19.42 -9.30
N PRO A 85 18.98 -19.87 -10.07
CA PRO A 85 19.78 -21.05 -9.75
C PRO A 85 20.22 -21.08 -8.28
N GLY A 86 20.20 -22.28 -7.68
CA GLY A 86 20.44 -22.47 -6.24
C GLY A 86 19.21 -22.23 -5.35
N GLY A 87 18.02 -22.03 -5.93
CA GLY A 87 16.77 -21.88 -5.19
C GLY A 87 16.58 -20.51 -4.54
N TYR A 88 17.39 -19.51 -4.91
CA TYR A 88 17.29 -18.15 -4.38
C TYR A 88 16.14 -17.38 -5.03
N LEU A 89 15.43 -16.57 -4.26
CA LEU A 89 14.38 -15.69 -4.80
C LEU A 89 14.98 -14.60 -5.69
N ASP A 90 14.38 -14.38 -6.87
CA ASP A 90 14.71 -13.25 -7.72
C ASP A 90 13.87 -12.02 -7.35
N SER A 91 14.29 -11.33 -6.29
CA SER A 91 13.55 -10.17 -5.77
C SER A 91 13.40 -9.03 -6.78
N GLU A 92 14.34 -8.89 -7.72
CA GLU A 92 14.31 -7.82 -8.71
C GLU A 92 13.26 -8.12 -9.78
N GLU A 93 13.31 -9.32 -10.35
CA GLU A 93 12.30 -9.78 -11.33
C GLU A 93 10.90 -9.82 -10.70
N LEU A 94 10.78 -10.21 -9.43
CA LEU A 94 9.51 -10.19 -8.70
C LEU A 94 8.92 -8.77 -8.65
N ILE A 95 9.72 -7.78 -8.28
CA ILE A 95 9.27 -6.39 -8.20
C ILE A 95 8.92 -5.85 -9.58
N GLN A 96 9.75 -6.12 -10.59
CA GLN A 96 9.48 -5.69 -11.96
C GLN A 96 8.15 -6.25 -12.48
N ARG A 97 7.91 -7.56 -12.34
CA ARG A 97 6.64 -8.19 -12.74
C ARG A 97 5.44 -7.64 -11.99
N ASN A 98 5.55 -7.55 -10.66
CA ASN A 98 4.46 -7.06 -9.81
C ASN A 98 4.09 -5.61 -10.14
N THR A 99 5.10 -4.74 -10.27
CA THR A 99 4.89 -3.32 -10.59
C THR A 99 4.30 -3.14 -11.98
N HIS A 100 4.81 -3.86 -12.99
CA HIS A 100 4.27 -3.81 -14.35
C HIS A 100 2.80 -4.23 -14.38
N LYS A 101 2.47 -5.37 -13.76
CA LYS A 101 1.10 -5.89 -13.70
C LYS A 101 0.14 -4.94 -12.96
N ALA A 102 0.58 -4.41 -11.82
CA ALA A 102 -0.19 -3.47 -11.03
C ALA A 102 -0.47 -2.16 -11.79
N LEU A 103 0.54 -1.60 -12.46
CA LEU A 103 0.39 -0.38 -13.24
C LEU A 103 -0.50 -0.59 -14.47
N ALA A 104 -0.37 -1.73 -15.15
CA ALA A 104 -1.27 -2.10 -16.25
C ALA A 104 -2.73 -2.20 -15.78
N THR A 105 -2.97 -2.87 -14.65
CA THR A 105 -4.31 -2.97 -14.04
C THR A 105 -4.84 -1.61 -13.63
N MET A 106 -4.01 -0.76 -13.01
CA MET A 106 -4.39 0.61 -12.66
C MET A 106 -4.72 1.45 -13.91
N ASN A 107 -4.03 1.22 -15.03
CA ASN A 107 -4.32 1.87 -16.30
C ASN A 107 -5.70 1.50 -16.85
N MET A 108 -6.04 0.21 -16.81
CA MET A 108 -7.37 -0.27 -17.17
C MET A 108 -8.45 0.26 -16.20
N LEU A 109 -8.22 0.20 -14.89
CA LEU A 109 -9.18 0.74 -13.92
C LEU A 109 -9.43 2.26 -14.11
N SER A 110 -8.40 3.00 -14.51
CA SER A 110 -8.57 4.43 -14.80
C SER A 110 -9.45 4.72 -16.01
N SER A 111 -9.51 3.84 -17.02
CA SER A 111 -10.39 4.06 -18.18
C SER A 111 -11.88 3.89 -17.79
N ILE A 112 -12.16 3.04 -16.79
CA ILE A 112 -13.54 2.76 -16.32
C ILE A 112 -13.99 3.60 -15.11
N GLY A 113 -13.25 4.65 -14.77
CA GLY A 113 -13.67 5.63 -13.76
C GLY A 113 -12.81 5.72 -12.50
N VAL A 114 -11.77 4.90 -12.33
CA VAL A 114 -10.77 5.06 -11.24
C VAL A 114 -9.76 6.16 -11.60
N ASN A 115 -10.26 7.38 -11.72
CA ASN A 115 -9.53 8.53 -12.22
C ASN A 115 -10.04 9.83 -11.53
N PRO A 116 -9.49 11.01 -11.88
CA PRO A 116 -9.82 12.23 -11.17
C PRO A 116 -11.29 12.67 -11.29
N SER A 117 -11.92 12.39 -12.42
CA SER A 117 -13.25 12.86 -12.82
C SER A 117 -14.36 11.84 -12.62
N GLY A 118 -14.04 10.54 -12.51
CA GLY A 118 -14.96 9.43 -12.33
C GLY A 118 -15.44 9.22 -10.89
N PHE A 119 -15.21 8.02 -10.35
CA PHE A 119 -15.67 7.62 -9.02
C PHE A 119 -15.14 8.52 -7.88
N SER A 120 -15.78 8.40 -6.71
CA SER A 120 -15.33 9.11 -5.51
C SER A 120 -13.90 8.66 -5.13
N LYS A 121 -13.10 9.57 -4.55
CA LYS A 121 -11.71 9.26 -4.15
C LYS A 121 -11.63 8.08 -3.20
N LEU A 122 -12.59 7.95 -2.30
CA LEU A 122 -12.67 6.83 -1.37
C LEU A 122 -12.92 5.51 -2.10
N LEU A 123 -13.83 5.50 -3.07
CA LEU A 123 -14.10 4.29 -3.85
C LEU A 123 -12.89 3.92 -4.71
N CYS A 124 -12.26 4.91 -5.35
CA CYS A 124 -11.03 4.70 -6.12
C CYS A 124 -9.90 4.10 -5.28
N THR A 125 -9.68 4.62 -4.06
CA THR A 125 -8.62 4.11 -3.18
C THR A 125 -8.94 2.72 -2.64
N ARG A 126 -10.22 2.38 -2.47
CA ARG A 126 -10.66 1.01 -2.19
C ARG A 126 -10.39 0.07 -3.38
N PHE A 127 -10.72 0.46 -4.62
CA PHE A 127 -10.36 -0.35 -5.79
C PHE A 127 -8.86 -0.59 -5.89
N TYR A 128 -8.04 0.45 -5.69
CA TYR A 128 -6.59 0.27 -5.59
C TYR A 128 -6.21 -0.75 -4.49
N ALA A 129 -6.72 -0.58 -3.27
CA ALA A 129 -6.37 -1.43 -2.13
C ALA A 129 -6.79 -2.90 -2.28
N HIS A 130 -7.87 -3.17 -3.02
CA HIS A 130 -8.47 -4.49 -3.17
C HIS A 130 -8.13 -5.19 -4.49
N ILE A 131 -7.74 -4.46 -5.54
CA ILE A 131 -7.47 -5.03 -6.88
C ILE A 131 -6.00 -4.86 -7.28
N VAL A 132 -5.48 -3.62 -7.19
CA VAL A 132 -4.14 -3.29 -7.68
C VAL A 132 -3.06 -3.66 -6.67
N ARG A 133 -3.21 -3.25 -5.41
CA ARG A 133 -2.21 -3.46 -4.37
C ARG A 133 -1.91 -4.95 -4.12
N PRO A 134 -2.87 -5.89 -4.15
CA PRO A 134 -2.56 -7.33 -4.06
C PRO A 134 -1.57 -7.82 -5.13
N GLN A 135 -1.59 -7.25 -6.33
CA GLN A 135 -0.62 -7.57 -7.39
C GLN A 135 0.79 -7.06 -7.06
N LEU A 136 0.89 -5.90 -6.39
CA LEU A 136 2.17 -5.42 -5.84
C LEU A 136 2.68 -6.32 -4.71
N GLU A 137 1.76 -6.85 -3.90
CA GLU A 137 2.03 -7.58 -2.66
C GLU A 137 2.39 -9.06 -2.84
N TYR A 138 2.10 -9.64 -4.00
CA TYR A 138 2.34 -11.05 -4.27
C TYR A 138 3.82 -11.41 -4.10
N GLY A 139 4.13 -12.48 -3.37
CA GLY A 139 5.51 -12.91 -3.08
C GLY A 139 6.28 -12.05 -2.06
N LEU A 140 5.78 -10.87 -1.64
CA LEU A 140 6.52 -10.02 -0.70
C LEU A 140 6.65 -10.61 0.72
N ALA A 141 5.71 -11.49 1.11
CA ALA A 141 5.63 -12.03 2.46
C ALA A 141 6.82 -12.94 2.84
N ILE A 142 7.44 -13.59 1.85
CA ILE A 142 8.52 -14.55 2.04
C ILE A 142 9.89 -14.00 1.63
N ASN A 143 9.96 -12.73 1.20
CA ASN A 143 11.16 -12.16 0.60
C ASN A 143 11.71 -10.99 1.44
N ARG A 144 13.01 -10.68 1.32
CA ARG A 144 13.64 -9.49 1.90
C ARG A 144 14.03 -8.54 0.78
N PHE A 145 13.87 -7.26 1.08
CA PHE A 145 14.04 -6.21 0.09
C PHE A 145 15.07 -5.20 0.56
N THR A 146 15.87 -4.74 -0.38
CA THR A 146 16.76 -3.59 -0.18
C THR A 146 15.95 -2.29 -0.13
N VAL A 147 16.59 -1.20 0.31
CA VAL A 147 15.96 0.13 0.31
C VAL A 147 15.56 0.55 -1.12
N HIS A 148 16.40 0.23 -2.11
CA HIS A 148 16.13 0.50 -3.53
C HIS A 148 14.85 -0.21 -4.01
N GLN A 149 14.73 -1.50 -3.69
CA GLN A 149 13.59 -2.32 -4.05
C GLN A 149 12.28 -1.84 -3.39
N LEU A 150 12.35 -1.49 -2.10
CA LEU A 150 11.21 -0.88 -1.40
C LEU A 150 10.80 0.46 -2.01
N HIS A 151 11.77 1.25 -2.48
CA HIS A 151 11.50 2.51 -3.17
C HIS A 151 10.80 2.28 -4.52
N ALA A 152 11.19 1.27 -5.29
CA ALA A 152 10.52 0.91 -6.55
C ALA A 152 9.03 0.53 -6.32
N LEU A 153 8.74 -0.28 -5.30
CA LEU A 153 7.37 -0.60 -4.89
C LEU A 153 6.60 0.66 -4.46
N GLU A 154 7.23 1.54 -3.69
CA GLU A 154 6.61 2.79 -3.25
C GLU A 154 6.30 3.72 -4.43
N GLU A 155 7.18 3.82 -5.43
CA GLU A 155 6.91 4.64 -6.62
C GLU A 155 5.79 4.07 -7.50
N ALA A 156 5.65 2.75 -7.59
CA ALA A 156 4.51 2.13 -8.25
C ALA A 156 3.19 2.46 -7.53
N GLN A 157 3.16 2.31 -6.19
CA GLN A 157 2.03 2.77 -5.37
C GLN A 157 1.75 4.26 -5.59
N ASN A 158 2.78 5.10 -5.52
CA ASN A 158 2.65 6.54 -5.66
C ASN A 158 2.05 6.91 -7.01
N SER A 159 2.49 6.26 -8.08
CA SER A 159 1.95 6.46 -9.43
C SER A 159 0.45 6.17 -9.49
N CYS A 160 0.00 5.07 -8.87
CA CYS A 160 -1.43 4.73 -8.78
C CYS A 160 -2.22 5.78 -8.00
N ILE A 161 -1.73 6.19 -6.83
CA ILE A 161 -2.41 7.16 -5.96
C ILE A 161 -2.45 8.56 -6.60
N ARG A 162 -1.37 9.00 -7.25
CA ARG A 162 -1.33 10.25 -8.02
C ARG A 162 -2.41 10.24 -9.09
N LYS A 163 -2.58 9.13 -9.80
CA LYS A 163 -3.60 8.98 -10.85
C LYS A 163 -5.02 9.11 -10.31
N ILE A 164 -5.32 8.54 -9.14
CA ILE A 164 -6.62 8.69 -8.47
C ILE A 164 -6.90 10.16 -8.13
N TYR A 165 -5.92 10.87 -7.60
CA TYR A 165 -6.07 12.25 -7.15
C TYR A 165 -5.91 13.30 -8.27
N GLY A 166 -5.42 12.90 -9.43
CA GLY A 166 -5.10 13.81 -10.54
C GLY A 166 -3.84 14.64 -10.27
N ALA A 167 -2.95 14.12 -9.42
CA ALA A 167 -1.68 14.74 -9.10
C ALA A 167 -0.72 14.60 -10.30
N ARG A 168 0.08 15.63 -10.55
CA ARG A 168 1.11 15.62 -11.61
C ARG A 168 2.52 15.53 -11.02
N GLY A 169 3.46 14.98 -11.80
CA GLY A 169 4.89 14.96 -11.49
C GLY A 169 5.22 14.29 -10.15
N LYS A 170 6.16 14.86 -9.40
CA LYS A 170 6.65 14.37 -8.10
C LYS A 170 5.80 14.82 -6.90
N ALA A 171 4.51 15.07 -7.11
CA ALA A 171 3.61 15.45 -6.02
C ALA A 171 3.66 14.40 -4.89
N SER A 172 3.83 14.88 -3.67
CA SER A 172 3.88 14.03 -2.48
C SER A 172 2.54 13.32 -2.29
N THR A 173 2.59 11.99 -2.16
CA THR A 173 1.43 11.11 -1.95
C THR A 173 1.15 10.84 -0.48
N LYS A 174 2.06 11.24 0.42
CA LYS A 174 1.98 10.95 1.86
C LYS A 174 0.64 11.36 2.47
N VAL A 175 0.15 12.55 2.12
CA VAL A 175 -1.15 13.05 2.59
C VAL A 175 -2.31 12.26 1.96
N MET A 176 -2.22 11.91 0.67
CA MET A 176 -3.25 11.12 -0.02
C MET A 176 -3.41 9.72 0.59
N LEU A 177 -2.27 9.08 0.88
CA LEU A 177 -2.20 7.79 1.56
C LEU A 177 -2.80 7.89 2.97
N HIS A 178 -2.38 8.90 3.75
CA HIS A 178 -2.90 9.14 5.09
C HIS A 178 -4.42 9.38 5.10
N MET A 179 -4.93 10.26 4.24
CA MET A 179 -6.37 10.53 4.12
C MET A 179 -7.16 9.27 3.77
N SER A 180 -6.60 8.39 2.96
CA SER A 180 -7.25 7.15 2.51
C SER A 180 -7.03 5.96 3.45
N LYS A 181 -6.35 6.16 4.59
CA LYS A 181 -5.95 5.08 5.51
C LYS A 181 -5.12 3.99 4.81
N LEU A 182 -4.28 4.39 3.86
CA LEU A 182 -3.37 3.49 3.15
C LEU A 182 -1.96 3.57 3.77
N PRO A 183 -1.36 2.43 4.14
CA PRO A 183 0.04 2.38 4.57
C PRO A 183 1.00 2.52 3.38
N LEU A 184 2.26 2.80 3.68
CA LEU A 184 3.38 2.72 2.74
C LEU A 184 3.62 1.26 2.31
N MET A 185 4.26 1.04 1.16
CA MET A 185 4.63 -0.31 0.71
C MET A 185 5.65 -0.97 1.63
N SER A 186 6.57 -0.19 2.21
CA SER A 186 7.50 -0.69 3.24
C SER A 186 6.77 -1.18 4.50
N GLU A 187 5.74 -0.46 4.94
CA GLU A 187 4.87 -0.86 6.04
C GLU A 187 4.06 -2.12 5.67
N ARG A 188 3.57 -2.23 4.42
CA ARG A 188 2.88 -3.43 3.92
C ARG A 188 3.78 -4.66 3.90
N VAL A 189 5.01 -4.54 3.41
CA VAL A 189 6.01 -5.61 3.43
C VAL A 189 6.21 -6.13 4.85
N SER A 190 6.46 -5.24 5.82
CA SER A 190 6.61 -5.63 7.23
C SER A 190 5.37 -6.36 7.77
N ILE A 191 4.17 -5.88 7.43
CA ILE A 191 2.92 -6.54 7.83
C ILE A 191 2.79 -7.93 7.21
N LEU A 192 3.07 -8.08 5.92
CA LEU A 192 2.94 -9.35 5.20
C LEU A 192 3.93 -10.39 5.71
N GLN A 193 5.19 -9.98 5.93
CA GLN A 193 6.24 -10.82 6.51
C GLN A 193 5.85 -11.27 7.93
N ALA A 194 5.41 -10.35 8.79
CA ALA A 194 5.02 -10.68 10.15
C ALA A 194 3.76 -11.58 10.18
N GLN A 195 2.81 -11.39 9.25
CA GLN A 195 1.66 -12.28 9.08
C GLN A 195 2.05 -13.67 8.56
N PHE A 196 3.07 -13.77 7.71
CA PHE A 196 3.62 -15.06 7.27
C PHE A 196 4.27 -15.80 8.45
N LEU A 197 5.11 -15.12 9.22
CA LEU A 197 5.73 -15.68 10.42
C LEU A 197 4.69 -16.15 11.43
N LEU A 198 3.67 -15.34 11.73
CA LEU A 198 2.58 -15.73 12.62
C LEU A 198 1.89 -17.00 12.12
N ARG A 199 1.51 -17.04 10.84
CA ARG A 199 0.87 -18.22 10.24
C ARG A 199 1.74 -19.46 10.34
N SER A 200 3.06 -19.32 10.15
CA SER A 200 3.98 -20.47 10.21
C SER A 200 3.99 -21.17 11.57
N LEU A 201 3.68 -20.46 12.67
CA LEU A 201 3.61 -21.04 14.02
C LEU A 201 2.35 -21.89 14.24
N TYR A 202 1.31 -21.71 13.42
CA TYR A 202 0.00 -22.35 13.58
C TYR A 202 -0.36 -23.26 12.39
N LEU A 203 0.65 -23.68 11.62
CA LEU A 203 0.43 -24.64 10.55
C LEU A 203 0.15 -26.04 11.12
N PRO A 204 -0.68 -26.85 10.44
CA PRO A 204 -0.87 -28.26 10.75
C PRO A 204 0.45 -29.07 10.79
N GLU A 205 0.48 -30.16 11.56
CA GLU A 205 1.68 -31.00 11.75
C GLU A 205 2.16 -31.71 10.47
N ASP A 206 1.27 -31.91 9.52
CA ASP A 206 1.55 -32.47 8.20
C ASP A 206 2.08 -31.44 7.19
N ALA A 207 2.00 -30.14 7.50
CA ALA A 207 2.59 -29.11 6.66
C ALA A 207 4.11 -29.20 6.69
N LEU A 208 4.74 -29.22 5.50
CA LEU A 208 6.20 -29.28 5.37
C LEU A 208 6.91 -28.20 6.20
N LEU A 209 6.42 -26.96 6.14
CA LEU A 209 7.01 -25.85 6.90
C LEU A 209 6.89 -26.05 8.42
N HIS A 210 5.82 -26.68 8.92
CA HIS A 210 5.69 -27.00 10.35
C HIS A 210 6.81 -27.96 10.78
N ARG A 211 7.01 -29.04 10.01
CA ARG A 211 8.04 -30.05 10.30
C ARG A 211 9.46 -29.49 10.23
N LEU A 212 9.70 -28.55 9.32
CA LEU A 212 11.00 -27.90 9.16
C LEU A 212 11.20 -26.71 10.11
N LEU A 213 10.13 -26.21 10.74
CA LEU A 213 10.12 -25.01 11.56
C LEU A 213 11.23 -25.00 12.63
N PRO A 214 11.42 -26.09 13.41
CA PRO A 214 12.46 -26.14 14.45
C PRO A 214 13.89 -25.97 13.92
N TYR A 215 14.13 -26.10 12.62
CA TYR A 215 15.46 -25.93 12.03
C TYR A 215 15.59 -24.53 11.44
N VAL A 216 14.61 -24.15 10.60
CA VAL A 216 14.63 -22.86 9.88
C VAL A 216 14.56 -21.64 10.80
N GLN A 217 14.06 -21.82 12.03
CA GLN A 217 14.04 -20.76 13.04
C GLN A 217 15.42 -20.43 13.61
N TYR A 218 16.33 -21.41 13.68
CA TYR A 218 17.66 -21.24 14.28
C TYR A 218 18.80 -21.20 13.26
N THR A 219 18.55 -21.61 12.00
CA THR A 219 19.53 -21.49 10.92
C THR A 219 19.76 -20.01 10.56
N LYS A 220 20.92 -19.48 10.98
CA LYS A 220 21.35 -18.14 10.59
C LYS A 220 21.45 -18.05 9.06
N GLY A 221 20.89 -16.99 8.49
CA GLY A 221 20.85 -16.79 7.04
C GLY A 221 19.62 -17.40 6.35
N HIS A 222 18.89 -18.31 7.01
CA HIS A 222 17.63 -18.79 6.46
C HIS A 222 16.59 -17.68 6.42
N GLN A 223 15.75 -17.68 5.39
CA GLN A 223 14.80 -16.61 5.11
C GLN A 223 13.84 -16.35 6.27
N TRP A 224 13.31 -17.41 6.91
CA TRP A 224 12.47 -17.29 8.11
C TRP A 224 13.19 -16.52 9.23
N TYR A 225 14.42 -16.93 9.56
CA TYR A 225 15.25 -16.26 10.57
C TYR A 225 15.50 -14.80 10.20
N LEU A 226 15.79 -14.52 8.93
CA LEU A 226 16.01 -13.15 8.47
C LEU A 226 14.75 -12.27 8.59
N LEU A 227 13.57 -12.82 8.33
CA LEU A 227 12.28 -12.12 8.45
C LEU A 227 11.90 -11.87 9.91
N SER A 228 12.22 -12.79 10.83
CA SER A 228 11.93 -12.63 12.26
C SER A 228 12.72 -11.47 12.90
N ARG A 229 13.73 -10.93 12.22
CA ARG A 229 14.47 -9.74 12.68
C ARG A 229 13.77 -8.41 12.38
N THR A 230 12.62 -8.44 11.68
CA THR A 230 11.89 -7.22 11.30
C THR A 230 11.28 -6.50 12.53
N PRO A 231 11.16 -5.16 12.51
CA PRO A 231 10.70 -4.40 13.68
C PRO A 231 9.30 -4.77 14.15
N LEU A 232 8.36 -5.01 13.21
CA LEU A 232 6.99 -5.37 13.56
C LEU A 232 6.92 -6.73 14.24
N TRP A 233 7.69 -7.72 13.78
CA TRP A 233 7.72 -9.04 14.41
C TRP A 233 8.28 -8.96 15.83
N LYS A 234 9.39 -8.25 16.02
CA LYS A 234 9.98 -8.03 17.35
C LYS A 234 9.01 -7.33 18.31
N MET A 235 8.28 -6.33 17.83
CA MET A 235 7.26 -5.64 18.61
C MET A 235 6.10 -6.56 19.00
N ALA A 236 5.69 -7.46 18.10
CA ALA A 236 4.62 -8.40 18.40
C ALA A 236 5.05 -9.39 19.50
N LEU A 237 6.29 -9.89 19.45
CA LEU A 237 6.84 -10.78 20.48
C LEU A 237 7.03 -10.10 21.85
N SER A 238 7.29 -8.79 21.90
CA SER A 238 7.48 -8.09 23.18
C SER A 238 6.17 -7.74 23.91
N THR A 239 5.01 -8.02 23.31
CA THR A 239 3.71 -7.56 23.83
C THR A 239 3.05 -8.58 24.77
N THR A 240 3.31 -9.88 24.62
CA THR A 240 2.73 -10.97 25.43
C THR A 240 3.56 -12.26 25.35
N ASP A 241 3.48 -13.12 26.35
CA ASP A 241 4.12 -14.46 26.35
C ASP A 241 3.51 -15.40 25.28
N GLU A 242 2.22 -15.23 24.97
CA GLU A 242 1.54 -15.94 23.88
C GLU A 242 1.19 -15.00 22.72
N LEU A 243 1.70 -15.31 21.53
CA LEU A 243 1.53 -14.49 20.33
C LEU A 243 0.20 -14.79 19.62
N ASP A 244 -0.92 -14.34 20.19
CA ASP A 244 -2.23 -14.54 19.57
C ASP A 244 -2.58 -13.52 18.46
N THR A 245 -3.72 -13.75 17.78
CA THR A 245 -4.21 -12.85 16.72
C THR A 245 -4.56 -11.44 17.25
N ARG A 246 -4.91 -11.30 18.53
CA ARG A 246 -5.33 -10.04 19.14
C ARG A 246 -4.12 -9.17 19.47
N SER A 247 -3.09 -9.72 20.11
CA SER A 247 -1.82 -9.07 20.41
C SER A 247 -1.11 -8.65 19.12
N PHE A 248 -1.11 -9.50 18.09
CA PHE A 248 -0.58 -9.13 16.78
C PHE A 248 -1.32 -7.94 16.15
N LYS A 249 -2.66 -7.90 16.25
CA LYS A 249 -3.46 -6.75 15.77
C LYS A 249 -3.13 -5.48 16.54
N ALA A 250 -2.86 -5.57 17.84
CA ALA A 250 -2.46 -4.43 18.66
C ALA A 250 -1.06 -3.93 18.28
N ALA A 251 -0.06 -4.82 18.20
CA ALA A 251 1.30 -4.50 17.77
C ALA A 251 1.32 -3.87 16.37
N LYS A 252 0.55 -4.41 15.42
CA LYS A 252 0.39 -3.80 14.08
C LYS A 252 -0.14 -2.37 14.14
N ARG A 253 -1.15 -2.09 14.99
CA ARG A 253 -1.70 -0.73 15.14
C ARG A 253 -0.65 0.21 15.72
N GLN A 254 0.05 -0.22 16.76
CA GLN A 254 1.12 0.55 17.40
C GLN A 254 2.27 0.85 16.43
N PHE A 255 2.74 -0.17 15.70
CA PHE A 255 3.78 -0.02 14.68
C PHE A 255 3.42 1.03 13.63
N LEU A 256 2.21 0.96 13.07
CA LEU A 256 1.76 1.94 12.08
C LEU A 256 1.63 3.35 12.68
N GLN A 257 1.14 3.46 13.92
CA GLN A 257 0.98 4.72 14.62
C GLN A 257 2.32 5.39 14.91
N GLN A 258 3.30 4.65 15.43
CA GLN A 258 4.68 5.13 15.64
C GLN A 258 5.32 5.58 14.33
N ASN A 259 5.15 4.82 13.24
CA ASN A 259 5.67 5.22 11.92
C ASN A 259 4.99 6.48 11.39
N LEU A 260 3.71 6.72 11.68
CA LEU A 260 3.03 7.96 11.33
C LEU A 260 3.63 9.14 12.11
N GLU A 261 3.80 9.00 13.42
CA GLU A 261 4.35 10.02 14.30
C GLU A 261 5.76 10.44 13.88
N ILE A 262 6.63 9.46 13.64
CA ILE A 262 7.99 9.70 13.12
C ILE A 262 7.92 10.49 11.81
N ARG A 263 7.00 10.15 10.90
CA ARG A 263 6.84 10.86 9.62
C ARG A 263 6.32 12.27 9.80
N GLN A 264 5.42 12.52 10.75
CA GLN A 264 4.86 13.84 11.04
C GLN A 264 5.88 14.78 11.70
N GLN A 265 6.84 14.23 12.45
CA GLN A 265 7.91 15.02 13.07
C GLN A 265 9.02 15.42 12.08
N ARG A 266 9.14 14.75 10.92
CA ARG A 266 10.15 15.10 9.91
C ARG A 266 9.85 16.47 9.29
N ARG A 267 10.86 17.36 9.31
CA ARG A 267 10.81 18.70 8.69
C ARG A 267 10.37 18.70 7.22
N THR A 268 10.63 17.62 6.49
CA THR A 268 10.28 17.45 5.07
C THR A 268 8.82 17.08 4.82
N SER A 269 8.01 16.89 5.87
CA SER A 269 6.61 16.45 5.76
C SER A 269 5.61 17.46 6.33
N LYS A 270 5.83 18.76 6.09
CA LYS A 270 4.99 19.86 6.60
C LYS A 270 3.48 19.65 6.35
N GLN A 271 3.08 19.20 5.15
CA GLN A 271 1.66 18.98 4.88
C GLN A 271 1.07 17.81 5.69
N LEU A 272 1.87 16.77 5.95
CA LEU A 272 1.43 15.62 6.75
C LEU A 272 1.32 15.97 8.24
N SER A 273 2.16 16.88 8.76
CA SER A 273 2.08 17.32 10.16
C SER A 273 0.84 18.16 10.45
N HIS A 274 0.25 18.79 9.43
CA HIS A 274 -1.06 19.47 9.53
C HIS A 274 -2.26 18.52 9.42
N CYS A 275 -2.05 17.23 9.14
CA CYS A 275 -3.11 16.22 9.11
C CYS A 275 -3.38 15.63 10.51
N ARG A 276 -4.36 14.73 10.61
CA ARG A 276 -4.73 14.09 11.88
C ARG A 276 -3.56 13.27 12.42
N ARG A 277 -3.47 13.18 13.75
CA ARG A 277 -2.48 12.32 14.42
C ARG A 277 -2.86 10.85 14.38
N SER A 278 -4.14 10.53 14.18
CA SER A 278 -4.64 9.15 14.16
C SER A 278 -4.82 8.59 12.75
N ILE A 279 -4.59 7.28 12.61
CA ILE A 279 -4.80 6.57 11.34
C ILE A 279 -6.27 6.22 11.17
N SER A 280 -6.97 7.01 10.35
CA SER A 280 -8.38 6.82 10.01
C SER A 280 -8.66 7.31 8.59
N ILE A 281 -9.81 6.92 8.03
CA ILE A 281 -10.25 7.49 6.75
C ILE A 281 -10.65 8.93 7.03
N ASP A 282 -10.06 9.88 6.30
CA ASP A 282 -10.37 11.30 6.48
C ASP A 282 -11.84 11.57 6.12
N PRO A 283 -12.62 12.21 7.02
CA PRO A 283 -14.02 12.52 6.79
C PRO A 283 -14.33 13.29 5.51
N ILE A 284 -13.39 14.08 4.99
CA ILE A 284 -13.51 14.77 3.70
C ILE A 284 -13.84 13.79 2.56
N LEU A 285 -13.39 12.53 2.67
CA LEU A 285 -13.57 11.53 1.62
C LEU A 285 -14.97 10.89 1.60
N TRP A 286 -15.74 10.95 2.69
CA TRP A 286 -17.04 10.26 2.79
C TRP A 286 -18.20 11.12 3.28
N LEU A 287 -17.96 12.21 4.01
CA LEU A 287 -19.02 13.12 4.43
C LEU A 287 -19.78 13.70 3.22
N PRO A 288 -21.10 13.94 3.33
CA PRO A 288 -21.91 14.43 2.23
C PRO A 288 -21.50 15.86 1.86
N MET A 289 -21.02 16.02 0.63
CA MET A 289 -20.54 17.28 0.05
C MET A 289 -20.70 17.22 -1.46
N SER A 290 -20.85 18.38 -2.11
CA SER A 290 -20.75 18.49 -3.56
C SER A 290 -19.35 18.11 -4.06
N LYS A 291 -19.22 17.85 -5.37
CA LYS A 291 -17.94 17.51 -6.00
C LYS A 291 -16.93 18.67 -5.86
N SER A 292 -17.38 19.92 -5.98
CA SER A 292 -16.55 21.12 -5.89
C SER A 292 -16.07 21.39 -4.47
N GLU A 293 -16.95 21.32 -3.47
CA GLU A 293 -16.60 21.50 -2.05
C GLU A 293 -15.56 20.47 -1.60
N ARG A 294 -15.79 19.20 -1.92
CA ARG A 294 -14.84 18.13 -1.60
C ARG A 294 -13.50 18.35 -2.29
N SER A 295 -13.51 18.76 -3.57
CA SER A 295 -12.30 19.10 -4.31
C SER A 295 -11.51 20.21 -3.63
N ARG A 296 -12.17 21.28 -3.16
CA ARG A 296 -11.51 22.37 -2.41
C ARG A 296 -10.89 21.89 -1.11
N CYS A 297 -11.61 21.09 -0.32
CA CYS A 297 -11.10 20.54 0.94
C CYS A 297 -9.88 19.63 0.72
N ILE A 298 -9.94 18.76 -0.29
CA ILE A 298 -8.82 17.90 -0.68
C ILE A 298 -7.63 18.74 -1.15
N ARG A 299 -7.85 19.75 -2.00
CA ARG A 299 -6.78 20.66 -2.45
C ARG A 299 -6.11 21.38 -1.28
N TRP A 300 -6.88 21.90 -0.33
CA TRP A 300 -6.35 22.54 0.88
C TRP A 300 -5.48 21.59 1.70
N ARG A 301 -5.96 20.36 1.94
CA ARG A 301 -5.21 19.27 2.61
C ARG A 301 -3.88 18.98 1.93
N LEU A 302 -3.89 18.92 0.60
CA LEU A 302 -2.70 18.64 -0.20
C LEU A 302 -1.76 19.84 -0.35
N GLY A 303 -2.16 21.02 0.15
CA GLY A 303 -1.43 22.27 -0.05
C GLY A 303 -1.47 22.73 -1.52
N TRP A 304 -2.42 22.24 -2.30
CA TRP A 304 -2.61 22.61 -3.69
C TRP A 304 -3.47 23.86 -3.74
N LEU A 305 -2.84 24.98 -4.11
CA LEU A 305 -3.59 26.17 -4.46
C LEU A 305 -4.29 25.97 -5.81
N PRO A 306 -5.39 26.70 -6.08
CA PRO A 306 -6.03 26.66 -7.39
C PRO A 306 -4.99 26.98 -8.48
N GLY A 307 -5.14 26.44 -9.69
CA GLY A 307 -4.22 26.64 -10.82
C GLY A 307 -2.78 26.10 -10.70
N GLY A 308 -2.37 25.56 -9.56
CA GLY A 308 -1.12 24.79 -9.40
C GLY A 308 0.19 25.58 -9.42
N LYS A 309 0.15 26.90 -9.65
CA LYS A 309 1.30 27.81 -9.54
C LYS A 309 0.92 29.00 -8.65
N PRO A 310 1.80 29.45 -7.74
CA PRO A 310 1.60 30.71 -7.04
C PRO A 310 1.40 31.84 -8.06
N ARG A 311 0.43 32.70 -7.79
CA ARG A 311 0.15 33.92 -8.56
C ARG A 311 0.15 35.10 -7.59
N PRO A 312 0.46 36.33 -8.05
CA PRO A 312 0.22 37.53 -7.27
C PRO A 312 -1.22 37.56 -6.74
N CYS A 313 -1.40 37.94 -5.48
CA CYS A 313 -2.73 38.06 -4.91
C CYS A 313 -3.43 39.31 -5.47
N PRO A 314 -4.66 39.22 -6.01
CA PRO A 314 -5.38 40.40 -6.51
C PRO A 314 -5.59 41.49 -5.44
N LYS A 315 -5.76 41.10 -4.17
CA LYS A 315 -5.87 42.04 -3.04
C LYS A 315 -4.54 42.62 -2.58
N HIS A 316 -3.44 41.90 -2.83
CA HIS A 316 -2.09 42.28 -2.40
C HIS A 316 -1.09 41.97 -3.52
N PRO A 317 -0.99 42.81 -4.58
CA PRO A 317 -0.23 42.49 -5.79
C PRO A 317 1.26 42.21 -5.55
N MET A 318 1.82 42.75 -4.46
CA MET A 318 3.23 42.53 -4.07
C MET A 318 3.48 41.18 -3.39
N GLN A 319 2.43 40.42 -3.06
CA GLN A 319 2.55 39.13 -2.36
C GLN A 319 2.03 37.98 -3.22
N GLN A 320 2.75 36.86 -3.21
CA GLN A 320 2.30 35.63 -3.86
C GLN A 320 1.19 34.98 -3.02
N LEU A 321 0.10 34.58 -3.67
CA LEU A 321 -0.95 33.78 -3.06
C LEU A 321 -0.37 32.42 -2.67
N SER A 322 0.01 32.30 -1.40
CA SER A 322 0.46 31.09 -0.71
C SER A 322 -0.60 30.65 0.31
N LYS A 323 -0.47 29.45 0.88
CA LYS A 323 -1.38 28.99 1.95
C LYS A 323 -1.37 29.93 3.16
N ASN A 324 -0.17 30.34 3.59
CA ASN A 324 -0.01 31.27 4.72
C ASN A 324 -0.58 32.66 4.37
N HIS A 325 -0.32 33.16 3.16
CA HIS A 325 -0.91 34.42 2.72
C HIS A 325 -2.44 34.35 2.68
N ALA A 326 -3.01 33.25 2.20
CA ALA A 326 -4.45 33.06 2.13
C ALA A 326 -5.12 33.11 3.52
N ILE A 327 -4.45 32.59 4.55
CA ILE A 327 -4.96 32.62 5.94
C ILE A 327 -5.19 34.07 6.39
N ASN A 328 -4.20 34.93 6.17
CA ASN A 328 -4.28 36.35 6.55
C ASN A 328 -5.20 37.13 5.60
N CYS A 329 -5.06 36.92 4.30
CA CYS A 329 -5.80 37.65 3.26
C CYS A 329 -7.32 37.40 3.29
N LEU A 330 -7.74 36.23 3.75
CA LEU A 330 -9.15 35.86 3.91
C LEU A 330 -9.65 36.00 5.36
N ASP A 331 -8.83 36.53 6.26
CA ASP A 331 -9.14 36.72 7.69
C ASP A 331 -9.69 35.43 8.33
N MET A 332 -9.00 34.31 8.08
CA MET A 332 -9.52 32.99 8.44
C MET A 332 -9.70 32.80 9.94
N HIS A 333 -8.82 33.37 10.77
CA HIS A 333 -8.91 33.27 12.23
C HIS A 333 -10.19 33.87 12.78
N ARG A 334 -10.47 35.13 12.43
CA ARG A 334 -11.69 35.81 12.86
C ARG A 334 -12.94 35.11 12.34
N ARG A 335 -12.97 34.78 11.05
CA ARG A 335 -14.15 34.15 10.41
C ARG A 335 -14.45 32.77 10.96
N LEU A 336 -13.41 31.98 11.28
CA LEU A 336 -13.57 30.62 11.79
C LEU A 336 -13.70 30.55 13.32
N PHE A 337 -13.68 31.70 14.01
CA PHE A 337 -13.67 31.80 15.48
C PHE A 337 -12.50 31.00 16.09
N MET A 338 -11.31 31.19 15.54
CA MET A 338 -10.08 30.48 15.93
C MET A 338 -9.00 31.48 16.42
N PRO A 339 -8.27 31.18 17.50
CA PRO A 339 -7.22 32.06 18.00
C PRO A 339 -6.02 32.12 17.06
N GLU A 340 -5.36 33.28 16.98
CA GLU A 340 -4.18 33.51 16.12
C GLU A 340 -2.99 32.59 16.44
N THR A 341 -2.95 32.02 17.65
CA THR A 341 -1.95 31.01 18.05
C THR A 341 -2.01 29.74 17.20
N VAL A 342 -3.17 29.44 16.58
CA VAL A 342 -3.32 28.31 15.66
C VAL A 342 -2.83 28.71 14.27
N GLN A 343 -1.64 28.24 13.90
CA GLN A 343 -0.97 28.59 12.64
C GLN A 343 -1.81 28.31 11.37
N ASP A 344 -2.60 27.24 11.35
CA ASP A 344 -3.46 26.87 10.21
C ASP A 344 -4.88 26.55 10.73
N PRO A 345 -5.74 27.57 10.90
CA PRO A 345 -7.05 27.40 11.52
C PRO A 345 -7.96 26.46 10.72
N LEU A 346 -7.86 26.49 9.38
CA LEU A 346 -8.68 25.65 8.53
C LEU A 346 -8.25 24.18 8.60
N SER A 347 -6.95 23.87 8.51
CA SER A 347 -6.50 22.46 8.66
C SER A 347 -6.78 21.92 10.06
N PHE A 348 -6.68 22.77 11.10
CA PHE A 348 -7.06 22.41 12.46
C PHE A 348 -8.53 21.99 12.52
N LEU A 349 -9.45 22.81 12.00
CA LEU A 349 -10.87 22.46 11.98
C LEU A 349 -11.15 21.19 11.16
N LEU A 350 -10.54 21.03 9.98
CA LEU A 350 -10.71 19.80 9.19
C LEU A 350 -10.25 18.53 9.93
N ASN A 351 -9.26 18.64 10.83
CA ASN A 351 -8.86 17.55 11.74
C ASN A 351 -9.88 17.25 12.84
N MET A 352 -10.85 18.13 13.07
CA MET A 352 -11.92 17.97 14.05
C MET A 352 -13.22 17.44 13.42
N LEU A 353 -13.29 17.27 12.09
CA LEU A 353 -14.47 16.69 11.43
C LEU A 353 -14.86 15.34 12.06
N PRO A 354 -16.15 14.99 12.10
CA PRO A 354 -16.61 13.73 12.68
C PRO A 354 -15.98 12.50 12.04
N LEU A 355 -15.45 11.58 12.86
CA LEU A 355 -14.93 10.29 12.40
C LEU A 355 -16.00 9.20 12.31
N ARG A 356 -17.17 9.44 12.92
CA ARG A 356 -18.28 8.49 12.97
C ARG A 356 -19.51 9.09 12.29
N PRO A 357 -20.38 8.25 11.69
CA PRO A 357 -21.64 8.71 11.09
C PRO A 357 -22.64 9.29 12.09
N SER A 358 -22.51 8.96 13.38
CA SER A 358 -23.34 9.54 14.44
C SER A 358 -22.50 10.51 15.27
N ILE A 359 -23.07 11.68 15.55
CA ILE A 359 -22.42 12.72 16.36
C ILE A 359 -23.35 13.27 17.44
N PRO A 360 -22.80 13.79 18.56
CA PRO A 360 -23.60 14.48 19.56
C PRO A 360 -24.22 15.78 19.01
N PRO A 361 -25.42 16.18 19.49
CA PRO A 361 -26.10 17.41 19.05
C PRO A 361 -25.24 18.67 19.19
N SER A 362 -24.46 18.80 20.27
CA SER A 362 -23.56 19.94 20.49
C SER A 362 -22.46 20.03 19.41
N SER A 363 -21.95 18.88 18.95
CA SER A 363 -20.98 18.82 17.86
C SER A 363 -21.65 19.14 16.52
N ALA A 364 -22.87 18.63 16.30
CA ALA A 364 -23.66 18.93 15.11
C ALA A 364 -23.90 20.44 14.98
N LEU A 365 -24.28 21.11 16.08
CA LEU A 365 -24.54 22.55 16.12
C LEU A 365 -23.28 23.37 15.79
N THR A 366 -22.15 22.98 16.38
CA THR A 366 -20.85 23.61 16.10
C THR A 366 -20.49 23.50 14.62
N TRP A 367 -20.69 22.33 14.01
CA TRP A 367 -20.43 22.12 12.60
C TRP A 367 -21.44 22.80 11.69
N TYR A 368 -22.71 22.90 12.11
CA TYR A 368 -23.76 23.60 11.38
C TYR A 368 -23.41 25.09 11.19
N GLN A 369 -22.84 25.72 12.22
CA GLN A 369 -22.39 27.11 12.17
C GLN A 369 -21.08 27.30 11.39
N ARG A 370 -20.10 26.41 11.57
CA ARG A 370 -18.74 26.59 11.01
C ARG A 370 -18.60 26.11 9.57
N TRP A 371 -19.35 25.10 9.14
CA TRP A 371 -19.19 24.50 7.82
C TRP A 371 -19.48 25.45 6.64
N PRO A 372 -20.54 26.28 6.67
CA PRO A 372 -20.79 27.24 5.60
C PRO A 372 -19.65 28.25 5.45
N ILE A 373 -19.06 28.68 6.56
CA ILE A 373 -17.92 29.60 6.59
C ILE A 373 -16.69 28.96 5.93
N ILE A 374 -16.38 27.71 6.28
CA ILE A 374 -15.30 26.94 5.65
C ILE A 374 -15.50 26.87 4.13
N CYS A 375 -16.71 26.54 3.70
CA CYS A 375 -17.03 26.44 2.27
C CYS A 375 -16.92 27.79 1.55
N SER A 376 -17.33 28.89 2.19
CA SER A 376 -17.19 30.27 1.68
C SER A 376 -15.73 30.66 1.52
N ILE A 377 -14.91 30.48 2.56
CA ILE A 377 -13.47 30.78 2.53
C ILE A 377 -12.79 30.04 1.38
N LEU A 378 -13.07 28.73 1.25
CA LEU A 378 -12.50 27.91 0.18
C LEU A 378 -13.01 28.30 -1.21
N HIS A 379 -14.23 28.83 -1.31
CA HIS A 379 -14.78 29.33 -2.57
C HIS A 379 -14.16 30.68 -2.97
N GLU A 380 -14.03 31.61 -2.03
CA GLU A 380 -13.37 32.90 -2.21
C GLU A 380 -11.88 32.71 -2.57
N LEU A 381 -11.21 31.70 -1.99
CA LEU A 381 -9.84 31.36 -2.38
C LEU A 381 -9.74 30.97 -3.86
N ASP A 382 -10.73 30.25 -4.41
CA ASP A 382 -10.78 29.94 -5.85
C ASP A 382 -10.97 31.23 -6.67
N GLN A 383 -11.87 32.13 -6.24
CA GLN A 383 -12.11 33.41 -6.91
C GLN A 383 -10.86 34.29 -6.93
N LEU A 384 -10.19 34.42 -5.77
CA LEU A 384 -8.93 35.15 -5.64
C LEU A 384 -7.83 34.62 -6.56
N HIS A 385 -7.76 33.30 -6.74
CA HIS A 385 -6.74 32.73 -7.62
C HIS A 385 -7.05 32.98 -9.10
N HIS A 386 -8.32 32.91 -9.49
CA HIS A 386 -8.74 33.03 -10.88
C HIS A 386 -8.97 34.47 -11.34
N ASP A 387 -8.97 35.42 -10.41
CA ASP A 387 -9.31 36.83 -10.62
C ASP A 387 -10.64 36.99 -11.38
N LYS A 388 -11.61 36.14 -11.01
CA LYS A 388 -12.92 36.04 -11.64
C LYS A 388 -13.99 35.78 -10.60
N LEU A 389 -15.14 36.44 -10.77
CA LEU A 389 -16.35 36.08 -10.06
C LEU A 389 -16.79 34.69 -10.52
N ILE A 390 -16.70 33.73 -9.61
CA ILE A 390 -17.22 32.38 -9.81
C ILE A 390 -18.58 32.36 -9.11
N PRO A 391 -19.71 32.30 -9.83
CA PRO A 391 -21.02 32.30 -9.19
C PRO A 391 -21.19 31.08 -8.28
N ALA A 392 -21.65 31.31 -7.05
CA ALA A 392 -22.11 30.25 -6.18
C ALA A 392 -23.46 29.74 -6.73
N ARG A 393 -23.46 28.56 -7.36
CA ARG A 393 -24.69 27.97 -7.92
C ARG A 393 -25.72 27.59 -6.84
N TYR A 394 -25.28 27.41 -5.59
CA TYR A 394 -26.10 27.00 -4.45
C TYR A 394 -25.50 27.55 -3.15
N PRO A 395 -26.29 27.67 -2.06
CA PRO A 395 -25.77 27.94 -0.73
C PRO A 395 -24.68 26.95 -0.34
N HIS A 396 -23.61 27.48 0.26
CA HIS A 396 -22.43 26.72 0.62
C HIS A 396 -22.71 25.67 1.70
N GLY A 397 -22.27 24.43 1.47
CA GLY A 397 -22.28 23.37 2.46
C GLY A 397 -23.60 22.63 2.64
N GLN A 398 -24.63 22.91 1.83
CA GLN A 398 -26.00 22.45 2.05
C GLN A 398 -26.14 20.93 2.26
N LYS A 399 -25.36 20.12 1.52
CA LYS A 399 -25.39 18.66 1.65
C LYS A 399 -24.93 18.18 3.03
N LEU A 400 -23.93 18.83 3.62
CA LEU A 400 -23.49 18.48 4.96
C LEU A 400 -24.47 19.02 6.01
N LEU A 401 -25.00 20.23 5.83
CA LEU A 401 -25.98 20.80 6.74
C LEU A 401 -27.25 19.95 6.85
N THR A 402 -27.75 19.44 5.71
CA THR A 402 -28.92 18.53 5.67
C THR A 402 -28.65 17.21 6.40
N TRP A 403 -27.41 16.76 6.39
CA TRP A 403 -27.01 15.57 7.15
C TRP A 403 -26.84 15.89 8.64
N LEU A 404 -26.27 17.05 8.98
CA LEU A 404 -26.09 17.50 10.36
C LEU A 404 -27.43 17.76 11.08
N SER A 405 -28.45 18.23 10.37
CA SER A 405 -29.77 18.52 10.93
C SER A 405 -30.51 17.27 11.42
N GLN A 406 -30.03 16.07 11.09
CA GLN A 406 -30.56 14.81 11.63
C GLN A 406 -30.12 14.55 13.08
N PHE A 407 -29.15 15.32 13.58
CA PHE A 407 -28.57 15.18 14.91
C PHE A 407 -28.78 16.42 15.80
N LEU A 408 -29.42 17.46 15.25
CA LEU A 408 -29.88 18.64 15.98
C LEU A 408 -31.29 18.38 16.48
#